data_AF-A0A5K1FEM5-F1
#
_entry.id   AF-A0A5K1FEM5-F1
#
_cell.length_a   1.000
_cell.length_b   1.000
_cell.length_c   1.000
_cell.angle_alpha   90.00
_cell.angle_beta   90.00
_cell.angle_gamma   90.00
#
_symmetry.space_group_name_H-M   'P 1'
#
loop_
_entity.id
_entity.type
_entity.pdbx_description
1 polymer ?
#
loop_
_entity_poly.entity_id
_entity_poly.type
_entity_poly.pdbx_seq_one_letter_code
_entity_poly.pdbx_strand_id
1 'polypeptide(L)'
;DKMVQLSEGVPAFWSAHQLWLPFEDTKVAEIFLKCVEKSGESLKGLSHILCNTFEELESPFLDLINNAIPIGPLLPANKTKQQPSSVGAQDWSCIDWLNQQPTSSVIYVSLGSTTVLSQHQLGELAFGLEHTGRPFLWVSRPDIMDSSSGAVYPEGFMDLFATCALIVGWAPQKEVLALNKNKGNSPTVLSAIE
;
A
#
# COMPACT_ATOMS: atom_id res chain seq x y z
N ASP A 1 -14.01 -21.37 10.53
CA ASP A 1 -14.20 -20.09 9.85
C ASP A 1 -15.69 -19.76 9.81
N LYS A 2 -16.09 -18.52 10.08
CA LYS A 2 -17.48 -18.06 10.08
C LYS A 2 -17.56 -16.67 9.45
N MET A 3 -18.68 -16.37 8.78
CA MET A 3 -18.96 -15.03 8.28
C MET A 3 -19.35 -14.12 9.46
N VAL A 4 -18.74 -12.95 9.52
CA VAL A 4 -18.93 -11.95 10.58
C VAL A 4 -19.43 -10.66 9.93
N GLN A 5 -20.46 -10.06 10.52
CA GLN A 5 -20.94 -8.73 10.16
C GLN A 5 -20.96 -7.88 11.43
N LEU A 6 -20.29 -6.72 11.39
CA LEU A 6 -20.11 -5.86 12.57
C LEU A 6 -21.35 -4.98 12.83
N SER A 7 -21.97 -4.46 11.78
CA SER A 7 -23.19 -3.66 11.81
C SER A 7 -23.92 -3.68 10.47
N GLU A 8 -25.12 -3.11 10.44
CA GLU A 8 -25.80 -2.76 9.20
C GLU A 8 -24.97 -1.73 8.42
N GLY A 9 -24.80 -1.94 7.10
CA GLY A 9 -23.97 -1.07 6.25
C GLY A 9 -22.49 -1.42 6.20
N VAL A 10 -21.97 -2.24 7.12
CA VAL A 10 -20.59 -2.77 7.05
C VAL A 10 -20.58 -4.12 6.32
N PRO A 11 -19.72 -4.30 5.28
CA PRO A 11 -19.61 -5.57 4.56
C PRO A 11 -19.27 -6.74 5.48
N ALA A 12 -19.95 -7.86 5.29
CA ALA A 12 -19.60 -9.09 5.98
C ALA A 12 -18.26 -9.64 5.47
N PHE A 13 -17.47 -10.22 6.36
CA PHE A 13 -16.18 -10.82 6.02
C PHE A 13 -16.00 -12.17 6.74
N TRP A 14 -15.15 -13.03 6.18
CA TRP A 14 -14.79 -14.29 6.83
C TRP A 14 -13.83 -14.04 7.99
N SER A 15 -14.07 -14.70 9.11
CA SER A 15 -13.19 -14.60 10.28
C SER A 15 -11.73 -14.97 9.98
N ALA A 16 -11.48 -15.82 8.98
CA ALA A 16 -10.13 -16.16 8.53
C ALA A 16 -9.41 -15.02 7.79
N HIS A 17 -10.14 -13.99 7.32
CA HIS A 17 -9.58 -12.82 6.62
C HIS A 17 -9.57 -11.56 7.49
N GLN A 18 -9.81 -11.70 8.81
CA GLN A 18 -10.05 -10.56 9.72
C GLN A 18 -8.95 -9.51 9.72
N LEU A 19 -7.72 -9.91 9.47
CA LEU A 19 -6.58 -9.02 9.45
C LEU A 19 -5.64 -9.49 8.35
N TRP A 20 -5.31 -8.58 7.44
CA TRP A 20 -4.10 -8.69 6.62
C TRP A 20 -2.89 -8.56 7.55
N LEU A 21 -2.66 -9.56 8.40
CA LEU A 21 -1.44 -9.66 9.20
C LEU A 21 -0.36 -10.20 8.28
N PRO A 22 0.73 -9.45 8.04
CA PRO A 22 1.84 -9.92 7.21
C PRO A 22 2.72 -10.93 7.98
N PHE A 23 2.15 -11.69 8.91
CA PHE A 23 2.88 -12.59 9.80
C PHE A 23 2.51 -14.04 9.48
N GLU A 24 3.49 -14.80 9.00
CA GLU A 24 3.35 -16.26 8.85
C GLU A 24 3.44 -16.99 10.21
N ASP A 25 4.18 -16.42 11.18
CA ASP A 25 4.30 -16.98 12.53
C ASP A 25 3.03 -16.69 13.35
N THR A 26 2.31 -17.76 13.70
CA THR A 26 1.08 -17.71 14.49
C THR A 26 1.27 -17.09 15.87
N LYS A 27 2.45 -17.24 16.50
CA LYS A 27 2.74 -16.60 17.80
C LYS A 27 2.90 -15.09 17.66
N VAL A 28 3.53 -14.63 16.58
CA VAL A 28 3.66 -13.19 16.30
C VAL A 28 2.28 -12.59 16.01
N ALA A 29 1.47 -13.29 15.22
CA ALA A 29 0.08 -12.90 14.97
C ALA A 29 -0.75 -12.82 16.26
N GLU A 30 -0.65 -13.81 17.15
CA GLU A 30 -1.31 -13.79 18.47
C GLU A 30 -0.85 -12.63 19.35
N ILE A 31 0.45 -12.33 19.37
CA ILE A 31 0.99 -11.18 20.13
C ILE A 31 0.43 -9.88 19.56
N PHE A 32 0.43 -9.72 18.24
CA PHE A 32 -0.12 -8.54 17.57
C PHE A 32 -1.61 -8.36 17.90
N LEU A 33 -2.41 -9.44 17.82
CA LEU A 33 -3.82 -9.44 18.19
C LEU A 33 -4.05 -8.98 19.62
N LYS A 34 -3.27 -9.50 20.59
CA LYS A 34 -3.33 -9.06 21.99
C LYS A 34 -2.96 -7.59 22.16
N CYS A 35 -2.00 -7.09 21.37
CA CYS A 35 -1.63 -5.67 21.35
C CYS A 35 -2.78 -4.80 20.82
N VAL A 36 -3.46 -5.23 19.75
CA VAL A 36 -4.63 -4.53 19.19
C VAL A 36 -5.77 -4.50 20.20
N GLU A 37 -6.10 -5.64 20.83
CA GLU A 37 -7.14 -5.73 21.86
C GLU A 37 -6.85 -4.78 23.03
N LYS A 38 -5.63 -4.82 23.58
CA LYS A 38 -5.23 -3.94 24.68
C LYS A 38 -5.22 -2.45 24.30
N SER A 39 -4.85 -2.15 23.06
CA SER A 39 -4.91 -0.78 22.53
C SER A 39 -6.36 -0.32 22.46
N GLY A 40 -7.27 -1.17 21.97
CA GLY A 40 -8.71 -0.92 21.95
C GLY A 40 -9.31 -0.66 23.34
N GLU A 41 -8.92 -1.45 24.35
CA GLU A 41 -9.31 -1.19 25.74
C GLU A 41 -8.84 0.19 26.23
N SER A 42 -7.64 0.63 25.82
CA SER A 42 -7.11 1.95 26.19
C SER A 42 -7.85 3.11 25.51
N LEU A 43 -8.57 2.84 24.41
CA LEU A 43 -9.44 3.83 23.77
C LEU A 43 -10.75 4.04 24.56
N LYS A 44 -11.17 3.06 25.38
CA LYS A 44 -12.40 3.16 26.20
C LYS A 44 -12.21 4.21 27.29
N GLY A 45 -12.86 5.36 27.10
CA GLY A 45 -12.80 6.49 28.03
C GLY A 45 -12.11 7.73 27.45
N LEU A 46 -11.56 7.66 26.24
CA LEU A 46 -11.14 8.85 25.53
C LEU A 46 -12.35 9.70 25.14
N SER A 47 -12.25 11.02 25.36
CA SER A 47 -13.30 11.96 24.99
C SER A 47 -13.48 12.05 23.48
N HIS A 48 -12.38 11.91 22.72
CA HIS A 48 -12.37 11.97 21.26
C HIS A 48 -11.29 11.05 20.70
N ILE A 49 -11.58 10.41 19.56
CA ILE A 49 -10.64 9.60 18.80
C ILE A 49 -10.49 10.24 17.42
N LEU A 50 -9.30 10.76 17.12
CA LEU A 50 -9.04 11.39 15.83
C LEU A 50 -8.76 10.32 14.78
N CYS A 51 -9.59 10.26 13.74
CA CYS A 51 -9.49 9.28 12.68
C CYS A 51 -9.05 9.98 11.39
N ASN A 52 -7.95 9.52 10.77
CA ASN A 52 -7.52 10.03 9.47
C ASN A 52 -8.37 9.42 8.34
N THR A 53 -9.64 9.82 8.31
CA THR A 53 -10.66 9.40 7.35
C THR A 53 -11.67 10.53 7.15
N PHE A 54 -12.67 10.34 6.29
CA PHE A 54 -13.78 11.27 6.06
C PHE A 54 -15.10 10.50 5.97
N GLU A 55 -16.21 11.20 6.24
CA GLU A 55 -17.54 10.61 6.39
C GLU A 55 -17.95 9.81 5.15
N GLU A 56 -17.77 10.39 3.97
CA GLU A 56 -18.19 9.76 2.70
C GLU A 56 -17.41 8.47 2.38
N LEU A 57 -16.26 8.23 3.02
CA LEU A 57 -15.48 7.00 2.85
C LEU A 57 -15.92 5.89 3.81
N GLU A 58 -16.15 6.22 5.08
CA GLU A 58 -16.23 5.22 6.16
C GLU A 58 -17.41 5.44 7.12
N SER A 59 -18.46 6.17 6.73
CA SER A 59 -19.62 6.47 7.60
C SER A 59 -20.12 5.27 8.44
N PRO A 60 -20.37 4.07 7.87
CA PRO A 60 -20.84 2.92 8.68
C PRO A 60 -19.84 2.42 9.73
N PHE A 61 -18.54 2.69 9.55
CA PHE A 61 -17.49 2.33 10.50
C PHE A 61 -17.27 3.41 11.56
N LEU A 62 -17.48 4.69 11.21
CA LEU A 62 -17.43 5.79 12.18
C LEU A 62 -18.50 5.63 13.25
N ASP A 63 -19.69 5.16 12.89
CA ASP A 63 -20.78 4.86 13.82
C ASP A 63 -20.45 3.73 14.82
N LEU A 64 -19.49 2.85 14.50
CA LEU A 64 -19.04 1.79 15.41
C LEU A 64 -18.09 2.30 16.49
N ILE A 65 -17.47 3.45 16.29
CA ILE A 65 -16.45 4.00 17.18
C ILE A 65 -17.03 5.21 17.90
N ASN A 66 -17.44 5.01 19.16
CA ASN A 66 -17.91 6.10 20.01
C ASN A 66 -16.85 7.22 20.07
N ASN A 67 -17.28 8.46 19.82
CA ASN A 67 -16.45 9.67 19.83
C ASN A 67 -15.38 9.75 18.73
N ALA A 68 -15.51 9.00 17.64
CA ALA A 68 -14.67 9.20 16.46
C ALA A 68 -14.89 10.59 15.84
N ILE A 69 -13.79 11.25 15.48
CA ILE A 69 -13.79 12.51 14.73
C ILE A 69 -12.99 12.29 13.45
N PRO A 70 -13.64 12.27 12.28
CA PRO A 70 -12.93 12.25 11.01
C PRO A 70 -12.21 13.58 10.79
N ILE A 71 -10.89 13.53 10.57
CA ILE A 71 -10.04 14.70 10.30
C ILE A 71 -9.23 14.58 9.02
N GLY A 72 -9.55 13.58 8.20
CA GLY A 72 -8.84 13.26 6.97
C GLY A 72 -9.38 13.97 5.72
N PRO A 73 -8.70 13.82 4.58
CA PRO A 73 -7.42 13.12 4.44
C PRO A 73 -6.24 14.00 4.91
N LEU A 74 -5.52 13.55 5.93
CA LEU A 74 -4.24 14.11 6.34
C LEU A 74 -3.16 13.56 5.43
N LEU A 75 -2.64 14.42 4.56
CA LEU A 75 -1.54 14.09 3.68
C LEU A 75 -0.19 14.38 4.35
N PRO A 76 0.86 13.62 4.04
CA PRO A 76 2.21 13.92 4.50
C PRO A 76 2.60 15.36 4.13
N ALA A 77 3.15 16.09 5.11
CA ALA A 77 3.69 17.43 4.89
C ALA A 77 4.74 17.40 3.78
N ASN A 78 4.87 18.50 3.02
CA ASN A 78 5.88 18.62 1.96
C ASN A 78 7.28 18.53 2.58
N LYS A 79 7.86 17.34 2.56
CA LYS A 79 9.28 17.15 2.86
C LYS A 79 10.07 17.57 1.63
N THR A 80 11.15 18.32 1.82
CA THR A 80 12.06 18.65 0.73
C THR A 80 12.71 17.35 0.22
N LYS A 81 13.08 17.31 -1.08
CA LYS A 81 13.66 16.15 -1.79
C LYS A 81 14.81 15.40 -1.08
N GLN A 82 15.40 16.00 -0.05
CA GLN A 82 16.59 15.53 0.66
C GLN A 82 16.30 15.01 2.07
N GLN A 83 15.06 15.03 2.54
CA GLN A 83 14.74 14.46 3.85
C GLN A 83 14.51 12.95 3.70
N PRO A 84 15.34 12.11 4.33
CA PRO A 84 15.07 10.68 4.36
C PRO A 84 13.65 10.46 4.93
N SER A 85 12.86 9.66 4.23
CA SER A 85 11.64 9.15 4.84
C SER A 85 12.06 8.28 6.03
N SER A 86 11.18 8.12 7.03
CA SER A 86 11.44 7.20 8.15
C SER A 86 11.57 5.74 7.71
N VAL A 87 11.40 5.46 6.42
CA VAL A 87 11.24 4.13 5.85
C VAL A 87 12.29 3.81 4.79
N GLY A 88 13.04 4.79 4.29
CA GLY A 88 14.10 4.59 3.30
C GLY A 88 14.46 5.81 2.46
N ALA A 89 15.56 5.72 1.71
CA ALA A 89 15.98 6.73 0.73
C ALA A 89 15.12 6.61 -0.53
N GLN A 90 14.38 7.65 -0.86
CA GLN A 90 13.49 7.67 -2.03
C GLN A 90 14.29 7.77 -3.32
N ASP A 91 13.97 6.92 -4.30
CA ASP A 91 14.52 6.99 -5.64
C ASP A 91 13.66 7.93 -6.50
N TRP A 92 14.18 9.13 -6.74
CA TRP A 92 13.50 10.15 -7.53
C TRP A 92 13.61 9.93 -9.05
N SER A 93 14.45 8.98 -9.51
CA SER A 93 14.55 8.66 -10.94
C SER A 93 13.23 8.16 -11.51
N CYS A 94 12.36 7.58 -10.67
CA CYS A 94 11.03 7.16 -11.07
C CYS A 94 10.14 8.31 -11.55
N ILE A 95 10.33 9.53 -11.05
CA ILE A 95 9.59 10.70 -11.53
C ILE A 95 10.01 11.04 -12.96
N ASP A 96 11.31 10.98 -13.26
CA ASP A 96 11.83 11.25 -14.61
C ASP A 96 11.41 10.15 -15.60
N TRP A 97 11.36 8.89 -15.17
CA TRP A 97 10.83 7.79 -15.97
C TRP A 97 9.33 7.94 -16.22
N LEU A 98 8.54 8.25 -15.19
CA LEU A 98 7.11 8.52 -15.32
C LEU A 98 6.86 9.67 -16.30
N ASN A 99 7.70 10.72 -16.28
CA ASN A 99 7.62 11.85 -17.20
C ASN A 99 7.81 11.48 -18.68
N GLN A 100 8.32 10.30 -19.00
CA GLN A 100 8.45 9.79 -20.38
C GLN A 100 7.27 8.93 -20.83
N GLN A 101 6.43 8.45 -19.91
CA GLN A 101 5.28 7.57 -20.22
C GLN A 101 4.07 8.33 -20.81
N PRO A 102 3.14 7.71 -21.53
CA PRO A 102 1.87 8.35 -21.85
C PRO A 102 1.07 8.76 -20.60
N THR A 103 0.07 9.63 -20.77
CA THR A 103 -0.82 10.00 -19.66
C THR A 103 -1.78 8.84 -19.36
N SER A 104 -2.07 8.58 -18.08
CA SER A 104 -2.96 7.52 -17.62
C SER A 104 -2.63 6.14 -18.23
N SER A 105 -1.35 5.79 -18.27
CA SER A 105 -0.89 4.51 -18.85
C SER A 105 -0.16 3.61 -17.86
N VAL A 106 0.35 4.16 -16.76
CA VAL A 106 1.24 3.43 -15.84
C VAL A 106 0.46 2.82 -14.68
N ILE A 107 0.75 1.56 -14.35
CA ILE A 107 0.32 0.94 -13.09
C ILE A 107 1.37 1.22 -12.02
N TYR A 108 0.96 1.82 -10.91
CA TYR A 108 1.82 1.98 -9.73
C TYR A 108 1.59 0.81 -8.75
N VAL A 109 2.66 0.20 -8.26
CA VAL A 109 2.58 -0.95 -7.33
C VAL A 109 3.45 -0.66 -6.11
N SER A 110 2.85 -0.60 -4.93
CA SER A 110 3.55 -0.35 -3.66
C SER A 110 2.80 -0.94 -2.48
N LEU A 111 3.23 -2.10 -2.00
CA LEU A 111 2.57 -2.83 -0.89
C LEU A 111 2.94 -2.28 0.50
N GLY A 112 3.19 -0.97 0.57
CA GLY A 112 3.51 -0.28 1.81
C GLY A 112 4.80 -0.76 2.48
N SER A 113 4.93 -0.42 3.76
CA SER A 113 6.17 -0.63 4.52
C SER A 113 6.28 -1.97 5.23
N THR A 114 5.18 -2.72 5.36
CA THR A 114 5.08 -3.88 6.24
C THR A 114 4.78 -5.20 5.52
N THR A 115 4.29 -5.15 4.29
CA THR A 115 3.87 -6.36 3.57
C THR A 115 5.08 -7.14 3.06
N VAL A 116 5.13 -8.43 3.41
CA VAL A 116 6.07 -9.43 2.91
C VAL A 116 5.31 -10.31 1.92
N LEU A 117 5.88 -10.53 0.74
CA LEU A 117 5.36 -11.52 -0.22
C LEU A 117 6.25 -12.77 -0.20
N SER A 118 5.62 -13.94 -0.18
CA SER A 118 6.31 -15.19 -0.53
C SER A 118 6.80 -15.16 -1.98
N GLN A 119 7.80 -15.97 -2.32
CA GLN A 119 8.31 -16.04 -3.71
C GLN A 119 7.23 -16.45 -4.71
N HIS A 120 6.30 -17.32 -4.30
CA HIS A 120 5.15 -17.69 -5.12
C HIS A 120 4.25 -16.48 -5.40
N GLN A 121 3.87 -15.72 -4.37
CA GLN A 121 3.03 -14.51 -4.54
C GLN A 121 3.74 -13.43 -5.36
N LEU A 122 5.05 -13.26 -5.17
CA LEU A 122 5.87 -12.35 -5.98
C LEU A 122 5.84 -12.75 -7.46
N GLY A 123 5.99 -14.05 -7.75
CA GLY A 123 5.90 -14.60 -9.10
C GLY A 123 4.53 -14.37 -9.73
N GLU A 124 3.45 -14.68 -9.01
CA GLU A 124 2.09 -14.45 -9.49
C GLU A 124 1.79 -12.95 -9.75
N LEU A 125 2.28 -12.06 -8.89
CA LEU A 125 2.17 -10.61 -9.12
C LEU A 125 2.94 -10.19 -10.37
N ALA A 126 4.17 -10.70 -10.55
CA ALA A 126 4.99 -10.43 -11.73
C ALA A 126 4.30 -10.90 -13.03
N PHE A 127 3.79 -12.15 -13.04
CA PHE A 127 3.01 -12.68 -14.16
C PHE A 127 1.73 -11.89 -14.41
N GLY A 128 1.01 -11.49 -13.36
CA GLY A 128 -0.19 -10.67 -13.47
C GLY A 128 0.09 -9.33 -14.14
N LEU A 129 1.17 -8.64 -13.72
CA LEU A 129 1.60 -7.37 -14.31
C LEU A 129 2.00 -7.54 -15.78
N GLU A 130 2.75 -8.58 -16.12
CA GLU A 130 3.08 -8.94 -17.51
C GLU A 130 1.82 -9.06 -18.38
N HIS A 131 0.81 -9.79 -17.92
CA HIS A 131 -0.42 -10.04 -18.67
C HIS A 131 -1.25 -8.78 -18.92
N THR A 132 -1.03 -7.69 -18.16
CA THR A 132 -1.70 -6.41 -18.43
C THR A 132 -1.22 -5.77 -19.73
N GLY A 133 0.01 -6.07 -20.17
CA GLY A 133 0.66 -5.40 -21.29
C GLY A 133 0.87 -3.89 -21.08
N ARG A 134 0.83 -3.40 -19.83
CA ARG A 134 0.95 -1.99 -19.48
C ARG A 134 2.30 -1.69 -18.83
N PRO A 135 2.84 -0.47 -19.01
CA PRO A 135 3.97 -0.03 -18.22
C PRO A 135 3.65 -0.02 -16.73
N PHE A 136 4.61 -0.38 -15.88
CA PHE A 136 4.42 -0.36 -14.43
C PHE A 136 5.63 0.18 -13.68
N LEU A 137 5.35 0.93 -12.61
CA LEU A 137 6.33 1.34 -11.60
C LEU A 137 6.09 0.50 -10.35
N TRP A 138 7.05 -0.33 -9.98
CA TRP A 138 6.95 -1.21 -8.82
C TRP A 138 7.96 -0.84 -7.74
N VAL A 139 7.45 -0.48 -6.56
CA VAL A 139 8.24 -0.37 -5.34
C VAL A 139 8.46 -1.77 -4.77
N SER A 140 9.64 -2.34 -5.02
CA SER A 140 10.02 -3.68 -4.57
C SER A 140 11.22 -3.61 -3.65
N ARG A 141 11.03 -4.10 -2.42
CA ARG A 141 11.95 -3.93 -1.30
C ARG A 141 12.65 -5.25 -0.98
N PRO A 142 13.96 -5.36 -1.24
CA PRO A 142 14.71 -6.60 -0.98
C PRO A 142 14.77 -6.97 0.50
N ASP A 143 14.67 -5.98 1.40
CA ASP A 143 14.78 -6.11 2.86
C ASP A 143 13.55 -6.76 3.52
N ILE A 144 12.45 -6.92 2.78
CA ILE A 144 11.16 -7.41 3.28
C ILE A 144 10.69 -8.62 2.47
N MET A 145 11.62 -9.29 1.78
CA MET A 145 11.36 -10.60 1.19
C MET A 145 11.92 -11.68 2.10
N ASP A 146 11.19 -12.80 2.22
CA ASP A 146 11.53 -13.95 3.06
C ASP A 146 12.82 -14.68 2.60
N SER A 147 13.45 -14.24 1.51
CA SER A 147 14.72 -14.75 1.03
C SER A 147 15.90 -13.95 1.58
N SER A 148 16.85 -14.65 2.19
CA SER A 148 18.19 -14.15 2.55
C SER A 148 19.02 -13.61 1.35
N SER A 149 18.48 -13.66 0.14
CA SER A 149 19.10 -13.33 -1.14
C SER A 149 18.41 -12.16 -1.88
N GLY A 150 17.35 -11.56 -1.31
CA GLY A 150 16.56 -10.51 -1.97
C GLY A 150 15.53 -11.04 -2.97
N ALA A 151 14.90 -10.12 -3.72
CA ALA A 151 13.85 -10.44 -4.68
C ALA A 151 14.33 -11.33 -5.83
N VAL A 152 13.73 -12.51 -5.96
CA VAL A 152 13.99 -13.43 -7.09
C VAL A 152 12.79 -13.36 -8.02
N TYR A 153 12.88 -12.53 -9.04
CA TYR A 153 11.86 -12.49 -10.09
C TYR A 153 11.96 -13.73 -10.99
N PRO A 154 10.87 -14.13 -11.67
CA PRO A 154 10.90 -15.19 -12.65
C PRO A 154 12.00 -14.96 -13.70
N GLU A 155 12.59 -16.05 -14.20
CA GLU A 155 13.64 -15.98 -15.21
C GLU A 155 13.16 -15.21 -16.45
N GLY A 156 13.99 -14.28 -16.94
CA GLY A 156 13.66 -13.43 -18.08
C GLY A 156 12.68 -12.28 -17.80
N PHE A 157 12.07 -12.19 -16.62
CA PHE A 157 11.13 -11.11 -16.28
C PHE A 157 11.77 -9.73 -16.42
N MET A 158 12.96 -9.55 -15.85
CA MET A 158 13.67 -8.26 -15.93
C MET A 158 14.05 -7.88 -17.37
N ASP A 159 14.40 -8.87 -18.20
CA ASP A 159 14.80 -8.65 -19.59
C ASP A 159 13.60 -8.32 -20.48
N LEU A 160 12.46 -8.97 -20.26
CA LEU A 160 11.22 -8.74 -20.98
C LEU A 160 10.67 -7.32 -20.76
N PHE A 161 10.87 -6.77 -19.56
CA PHE A 161 10.28 -5.48 -19.16
C PHE A 161 11.29 -4.34 -19.01
N ALA A 162 12.56 -4.53 -19.38
CA ALA A 162 13.60 -3.51 -19.23
C ALA A 162 13.25 -2.13 -19.84
N THR A 163 12.36 -2.08 -20.83
CA THR A 163 11.91 -0.85 -21.49
C THR A 163 10.54 -0.33 -21.01
N CYS A 164 9.74 -1.17 -20.36
CA CYS A 164 8.34 -0.88 -20.01
C CYS A 164 8.07 -0.91 -18.50
N ALA A 165 9.01 -1.38 -17.68
CA ALA A 165 8.90 -1.39 -16.24
C ALA A 165 10.03 -0.62 -15.58
N LEU A 166 9.73 -0.04 -14.42
CA LEU A 166 10.73 0.47 -13.51
C LEU A 166 10.51 -0.13 -12.12
N ILE A 167 11.55 -0.75 -11.59
CA ILE A 167 11.53 -1.32 -10.23
C ILE A 167 12.47 -0.49 -9.36
N VAL A 168 11.97 0.01 -8.23
CA VAL A 168 12.73 0.82 -7.27
C VAL A 168 12.55 0.29 -5.86
N GLY A 169 13.53 0.50 -4.98
CA GLY A 169 13.41 0.13 -3.56
C GLY A 169 12.41 1.00 -2.81
N TRP A 170 12.37 2.30 -3.10
CA TRP A 170 11.46 3.26 -2.50
C TRP A 170 11.12 4.35 -3.49
N ALA A 171 9.84 4.74 -3.57
CA ALA A 171 9.39 5.85 -4.40
C ALA A 171 8.89 7.03 -3.54
N PRO A 172 8.98 8.27 -4.03
CA PRO A 172 8.25 9.41 -3.48
C PRO A 172 6.75 9.26 -3.81
N GLN A 173 6.04 8.39 -3.07
CA GLN A 173 4.65 7.97 -3.37
C GLN A 173 3.69 9.14 -3.58
N LYS A 174 3.81 10.19 -2.75
CA LYS A 174 2.98 11.40 -2.90
C LYS A 174 3.18 12.04 -4.28
N GLU A 175 4.42 12.21 -4.70
CA GLU A 175 4.78 12.81 -5.97
C GLU A 175 4.42 11.91 -7.15
N VAL A 176 4.59 10.59 -7.01
CA VAL A 176 4.17 9.60 -8.01
C VAL A 176 2.65 9.67 -8.26
N LEU A 177 1.85 9.63 -7.19
CA LEU A 177 0.40 9.66 -7.28
C LEU A 177 -0.15 11.02 -7.72
N ALA A 178 0.55 12.11 -7.40
CA ALA A 178 0.18 13.47 -7.79
C ALA A 178 0.68 13.87 -9.19
N LEU A 179 1.46 13.04 -9.88
CA LEU A 179 2.11 13.40 -11.14
C LEU A 179 1.11 13.51 -12.28
N ASN A 180 0.75 14.75 -12.61
CA ASN A 180 -0.11 15.10 -13.75
C ASN A 180 0.71 15.61 -14.93
N LYS A 181 0.33 15.21 -16.16
CA LYS A 181 0.96 15.70 -17.39
C LYS A 181 0.09 16.69 -18.13
N ASN A 182 0.73 17.77 -18.60
CA ASN A 182 0.15 18.89 -19.35
C ASN A 182 -0.99 19.63 -18.61
N LYS A 183 -1.41 20.79 -19.14
CA LYS A 183 -2.40 21.73 -18.56
C LYS A 183 -3.81 21.14 -18.30
N GLY A 184 -4.01 19.83 -18.45
CA GLY A 184 -5.29 19.13 -18.33
C GLY A 184 -5.49 18.35 -17.01
N ASN A 185 -4.56 18.40 -16.05
CA ASN A 185 -4.67 17.72 -14.73
C ASN A 185 -4.86 16.18 -14.80
N SER A 186 -4.54 15.53 -15.92
CA SER A 186 -4.68 14.08 -16.03
C SER A 186 -3.48 13.34 -15.41
N PRO A 187 -3.70 12.36 -14.52
CA PRO A 187 -2.63 11.64 -13.84
C PRO A 187 -1.90 10.70 -14.81
N THR A 188 -0.59 10.57 -14.61
CA THR A 188 0.24 9.61 -15.36
C THR A 188 -0.01 8.18 -14.89
N VAL A 189 -0.20 8.02 -13.58
CA VAL A 189 -0.63 6.78 -12.95
C VAL A 189 -2.10 6.55 -13.28
N LEU A 190 -2.39 5.42 -13.91
CA LEU A 190 -3.75 4.98 -14.23
C LEU A 190 -4.42 4.33 -13.02
N SER A 191 -3.67 3.49 -12.31
CA SER A 191 -4.15 2.69 -11.19
C SER A 191 -3.01 2.44 -10.22
N ALA A 192 -3.34 2.37 -8.93
CA ALA A 192 -2.41 2.01 -7.88
C ALA A 192 -2.82 0.67 -7.24
N ILE A 193 -1.85 -0.20 -7.01
CA ILE A 193 -1.95 -1.38 -6.16
C ILE A 193 -1.21 -1.02 -4.87
N GLU A 194 -1.96 -0.82 -3.80
CA GLU A 194 -1.47 -0.47 -2.46
C GLU A 194 -1.77 -1.59 -1.45
#